data_AF-X1BHV4-F1
#
_entry.id   AF-X1BHV4-F1
#
_cell.length_a   1.000
_cell.length_b   1.000
_cell.length_c   1.000
_cell.angle_alpha   90.00
_cell.angle_beta   90.00
_cell.angle_gamma   90.00
#
_symmetry.space_group_name_H-M   'P 1'
#
loop_
_entity.id
_entity.type
_entity.pdbx_description
1 polymer ?
#
loop_
_entity_poly.entity_id
_entity_poly.type
_entity_poly.pdbx_seq_one_letter_code
_entity_poly.pdbx_strand_id
1 'polypeptide(L)'
;NFSIYGTPNMVRGINAYGGLPTKNFRMGSYDKAIDISGEKLHELVTARGGRKRVPCSPTCVIKCSNIFMDENGNHLTSSLEYETIFANGSNLLIDNLDHIARIDHLCDDVGIDTIEFGVTMGVAMDAGEVPWGDAERVFELIGEIRKGSEIGKIFGNGVCHLGEKLNYKRIPHVKRQGISGYDPRVFKAMSVTYATTPMGADHTSGAAIPGRVASQTKDYGELTENKGKIDLSYELQIYTAVLDSMGCCYFIGPSWETMEIITGALNAMYNINLKREDVLKIGKQIIKNEIEFNDKVGISQ
;
A
#
# COMPACT_ATOMS: atom_id res chain seq x y z
N ASN A 1 3.25 -17.85 1.84
CA ASN A 1 4.31 -16.92 1.38
C ASN A 1 4.47 -15.68 2.26
N PHE A 2 3.40 -15.04 2.75
CA PHE A 2 3.53 -13.89 3.66
C PHE A 2 4.40 -14.15 4.91
N SER A 3 4.32 -15.33 5.51
CA SER A 3 5.19 -15.71 6.65
C SER A 3 6.65 -16.00 6.29
N ILE A 4 7.02 -15.96 5.01
CA ILE A 4 8.40 -16.21 4.54
C ILE A 4 8.98 -14.90 3.99
N TYR A 5 8.27 -14.27 3.07
CA TYR A 5 8.75 -13.13 2.28
C TYR A 5 8.06 -11.81 2.65
N GLY A 6 7.16 -11.80 3.64
CA GLY A 6 6.34 -10.63 3.97
C GLY A 6 5.46 -10.19 2.80
N THR A 7 5.02 -8.93 2.83
CA THR A 7 4.35 -8.33 1.67
C THR A 7 5.27 -8.12 0.47
N PRO A 8 6.60 -7.92 0.59
CA PRO A 8 7.52 -7.84 -0.56
C PRO A 8 7.47 -9.02 -1.54
N ASN A 9 6.88 -10.16 -1.14
CA ASN A 9 6.46 -11.24 -2.04
C ASN A 9 5.69 -10.76 -3.28
N MET A 10 5.00 -9.61 -3.18
CA MET A 10 4.19 -9.07 -4.26
C MET A 10 5.01 -8.51 -5.43
N VAL A 11 6.25 -8.04 -5.21
CA VAL A 11 7.06 -7.33 -6.22
C VAL A 11 7.11 -8.09 -7.55
N ARG A 12 7.54 -9.35 -7.53
CA ARG A 12 7.68 -10.15 -8.77
C ARG A 12 6.34 -10.47 -9.40
N GLY A 13 5.35 -10.81 -8.59
CA GLY A 13 4.00 -11.13 -9.08
C GLY A 13 3.39 -9.95 -9.81
N ILE A 14 3.40 -8.78 -9.16
CA ILE A 14 2.84 -7.55 -9.73
C ILE A 14 3.64 -7.07 -10.95
N ASN A 15 4.97 -7.24 -10.95
CA ASN A 15 5.80 -6.99 -12.11
C ASN A 15 5.45 -7.90 -13.30
N ALA A 16 5.16 -9.19 -13.05
CA ALA A 16 4.78 -10.15 -14.09
C ALA A 16 3.40 -9.87 -14.69
N TYR A 17 2.47 -9.30 -13.91
CA TYR A 17 1.21 -8.76 -14.43
C TYR A 17 1.40 -7.49 -15.26
N GLY A 18 2.61 -6.91 -15.29
CA GLY A 18 2.87 -5.62 -15.90
C GLY A 18 2.20 -4.47 -15.14
N GLY A 19 1.96 -4.63 -13.84
CA GLY A 19 1.28 -3.65 -12.99
C GLY A 19 2.10 -3.11 -11.82
N LEU A 20 3.43 -3.31 -11.82
CA LEU A 20 4.35 -2.71 -10.84
C LEU A 20 4.66 -1.27 -11.29
N PRO A 21 4.22 -0.24 -10.55
CA PRO A 21 4.49 1.13 -10.95
C PRO A 21 5.99 1.39 -11.04
N THR A 22 6.43 1.85 -12.22
CA THR A 22 7.82 2.15 -12.50
C THR A 22 7.94 3.52 -13.15
N LYS A 23 8.92 4.31 -12.69
CA LYS A 23 9.24 5.65 -13.20
C LYS A 23 8.01 6.58 -13.19
N ASN A 24 7.50 6.92 -12.00
CA ASN A 24 6.27 7.70 -11.80
C ASN A 24 5.06 7.12 -12.57
N PHE A 25 4.79 5.82 -12.45
CA PHE A 25 3.72 5.13 -13.20
C PHE A 25 3.83 5.27 -14.74
N ARG A 26 5.00 5.56 -15.32
CA ARG A 26 5.13 5.59 -16.79
C ARG A 26 5.12 4.20 -17.40
N MET A 27 5.64 3.24 -16.65
CA MET A 27 5.70 1.83 -17.03
C MET A 27 5.09 0.99 -15.91
N GLY A 28 4.66 -0.22 -16.26
CA GLY A 28 4.09 -1.19 -15.33
C GLY A 28 5.04 -2.34 -14.98
N SER A 29 6.30 -2.25 -15.37
CA SER A 29 7.31 -3.25 -15.06
C SER A 29 8.68 -2.61 -14.86
N TYR A 30 9.50 -3.21 -14.01
CA TYR A 30 10.89 -2.86 -13.79
C TYR A 30 11.78 -4.07 -14.10
N ASP A 31 12.80 -3.85 -14.93
CA ASP A 31 13.77 -4.88 -15.32
C ASP A 31 14.58 -5.40 -14.13
N LYS A 32 14.84 -4.52 -13.14
CA LYS A 32 15.53 -4.86 -11.89
C LYS A 32 14.60 -5.20 -10.72
N ALA A 33 13.34 -5.56 -10.99
CA ALA A 33 12.39 -5.95 -9.94
C ALA A 33 12.87 -7.13 -9.07
N ILE A 34 13.78 -7.98 -9.59
CA ILE A 34 14.38 -9.08 -8.84
C ILE A 34 15.32 -8.60 -7.72
N ASP A 35 16.01 -7.48 -7.92
CA ASP A 35 17.00 -6.95 -6.98
C ASP A 35 16.33 -6.32 -5.75
N ILE A 36 15.06 -5.93 -5.89
CA ILE A 36 14.23 -5.35 -4.85
C ILE A 36 13.09 -6.29 -4.40
N SER A 37 13.14 -7.57 -4.75
CA SER A 37 12.05 -8.50 -4.46
C SER A 37 12.04 -8.99 -3.01
N GLY A 38 10.91 -9.55 -2.57
CA GLY A 38 10.81 -10.20 -1.25
C GLY A 38 11.75 -11.40 -1.07
N GLU A 39 12.09 -12.11 -2.15
CA GLU A 39 13.08 -13.18 -2.11
C GLU A 39 14.48 -12.62 -1.87
N LYS A 40 14.87 -11.53 -2.58
CA LYS A 40 16.17 -10.89 -2.36
C LYS A 40 16.26 -10.29 -0.96
N LEU A 41 15.18 -9.64 -0.49
CA LEU A 41 15.08 -9.17 0.88
C LEU A 41 15.27 -10.31 1.89
N HIS A 42 14.60 -11.44 1.68
CA HIS A 42 14.73 -12.60 2.57
C HIS A 42 16.15 -13.17 2.62
N GLU A 43 16.83 -13.24 1.47
CA GLU A 43 18.23 -13.64 1.39
C GLU A 43 19.11 -12.72 2.25
N LEU A 44 18.99 -11.40 2.07
CA LEU A 44 19.77 -10.41 2.80
C LEU A 44 19.46 -10.38 4.30
N VAL A 45 18.18 -10.42 4.70
CA VAL A 45 17.77 -10.53 6.11
C VAL A 45 18.42 -11.75 6.75
N THR A 46 18.47 -12.87 6.04
CA THR A 46 19.07 -14.11 6.56
C THR A 46 20.59 -13.99 6.67
N ALA A 47 21.24 -13.48 5.63
CA ALA A 47 22.69 -13.36 5.56
C ALA A 47 23.25 -12.38 6.61
N ARG A 48 22.49 -11.33 6.95
CA ARG A 48 22.94 -10.23 7.82
C ARG A 48 22.43 -10.33 9.25
N GLY A 49 21.90 -11.49 9.66
CA GLY A 49 21.44 -11.71 11.04
C GLY A 49 20.17 -10.95 11.42
N GLY A 50 19.39 -10.50 10.44
CA GLY A 50 18.09 -9.89 10.66
C GLY A 50 17.04 -10.89 11.14
N ARG A 51 15.86 -10.38 11.50
CA ARG A 51 14.75 -11.21 12.00
C ARG A 51 13.68 -11.38 10.93
N LYS A 52 13.24 -12.61 10.76
CA LYS A 52 12.08 -12.97 9.94
C LYS A 52 10.93 -13.35 10.85
N ARG A 53 9.70 -13.32 10.33
CA ARG A 53 8.52 -13.76 11.07
C ARG A 53 8.27 -12.96 12.34
N VAL A 54 8.35 -11.64 12.24
CA VAL A 54 8.03 -10.75 13.34
C VAL A 54 6.50 -10.59 13.43
N PRO A 55 5.88 -10.95 14.56
CA PRO A 55 4.44 -10.76 14.75
C PRO A 55 4.12 -9.31 15.16
N CYS A 56 3.01 -8.77 14.67
CA CYS A 56 2.48 -7.49 15.17
C CYS A 56 1.85 -7.63 16.57
N SER A 57 1.29 -8.80 16.89
CA SER A 57 0.68 -9.10 18.19
C SER A 57 1.01 -10.54 18.62
N PRO A 58 0.94 -10.88 19.93
CA PRO A 58 1.27 -12.22 20.41
C PRO A 58 0.50 -13.36 19.73
N THR A 59 -0.72 -13.08 19.25
CA THR A 59 -1.62 -14.05 18.61
C THR A 59 -1.49 -14.08 17.08
N CYS A 60 -0.71 -13.18 16.48
CA CYS A 60 -0.54 -13.15 15.03
C CYS A 60 0.22 -14.38 14.53
N VAL A 61 -0.50 -15.26 13.82
CA VAL A 61 0.09 -16.47 13.20
C VAL A 61 0.72 -16.19 11.83
N ILE A 62 0.40 -15.06 11.20
CA ILE A 62 0.90 -14.68 9.87
C ILE A 62 2.37 -14.27 9.95
N LYS A 63 2.71 -13.42 10.93
CA LYS A 63 4.08 -12.96 11.18
C LYS A 63 4.75 -12.43 9.90
N CYS A 64 4.13 -11.45 9.25
CA CYS A 64 4.60 -10.95 7.95
C CYS A 64 5.86 -10.07 8.04
N SER A 65 6.08 -9.42 9.18
CA SER A 65 7.12 -8.40 9.32
C SER A 65 8.53 -9.02 9.41
N ASN A 66 9.52 -8.18 9.10
CA ASN A 66 10.94 -8.48 9.08
C ASN A 66 11.72 -7.39 9.85
N ILE A 67 12.96 -7.69 10.23
CA ILE A 67 13.94 -6.69 10.69
C ILE A 67 15.13 -6.81 9.75
N PHE A 68 15.42 -5.71 9.07
CA PHE A 68 16.47 -5.63 8.08
C PHE A 68 17.72 -4.97 8.68
N MET A 69 18.86 -5.58 8.41
CA MET A 69 20.16 -5.15 8.93
C MET A 69 21.04 -4.69 7.76
N ASP A 70 21.89 -3.70 8.03
CA ASP A 70 22.92 -3.29 7.09
C ASP A 70 24.03 -4.36 6.95
N GLU A 71 25.00 -4.13 6.07
CA GLU A 71 26.13 -5.04 5.85
C GLU A 71 27.04 -5.24 7.08
N ASN A 72 27.01 -4.30 8.03
CA ASN A 72 27.77 -4.36 9.28
C ASN A 72 26.98 -5.02 10.42
N GLY A 73 25.75 -5.46 10.16
CA GLY A 73 24.87 -6.07 11.16
C GLY A 73 24.24 -5.05 12.10
N ASN A 74 24.21 -3.76 11.76
CA ASN A 74 23.42 -2.75 12.47
C ASN A 74 21.98 -2.77 11.98
N HIS A 75 21.06 -2.42 12.89
CA HIS A 75 19.65 -2.25 12.54
C HIS A 75 19.52 -1.13 11.50
N LEU A 76 18.85 -1.43 10.38
CA LEU A 76 18.60 -0.44 9.33
C LEU A 76 17.12 -0.03 9.31
N THR A 77 16.21 -1.00 9.17
CA THR A 77 14.76 -0.74 9.29
C THR A 77 14.00 -1.98 9.80
N SER A 78 12.76 -1.78 10.17
CA SER A 78 11.82 -2.85 10.53
C SER A 78 10.60 -2.79 9.61
N SER A 79 10.01 -3.93 9.30
CA SER A 79 8.82 -4.03 8.45
C SER A 79 9.01 -3.40 7.07
N LEU A 80 10.08 -3.74 6.35
CA LEU A 80 10.20 -3.27 4.97
C LEU A 80 9.10 -3.94 4.12
N GLU A 81 8.05 -3.18 3.81
CA GLU A 81 6.85 -3.65 3.12
C GLU A 81 6.91 -3.40 1.60
N TYR A 82 6.06 -4.10 0.86
CA TYR A 82 5.87 -3.95 -0.59
C TYR A 82 5.63 -2.51 -1.01
N GLU A 83 4.79 -1.79 -0.25
CA GLU A 83 4.41 -0.43 -0.58
C GLU A 83 5.62 0.52 -0.52
N THR A 84 6.45 0.42 0.52
CA THR A 84 7.71 1.20 0.56
C THR A 84 8.64 0.82 -0.59
N ILE A 85 8.75 -0.48 -0.91
CA ILE A 85 9.62 -0.97 -1.99
C ILE A 85 9.19 -0.48 -3.37
N PHE A 86 7.90 -0.48 -3.72
CA PHE A 86 7.52 0.10 -5.01
C PHE A 86 7.75 1.62 -4.99
N ALA A 87 7.29 2.31 -3.95
CA ALA A 87 7.20 3.76 -3.92
C ALA A 87 8.57 4.41 -3.98
N ASN A 88 9.55 3.79 -3.32
CA ASN A 88 10.91 4.30 -3.20
C ASN A 88 11.95 3.45 -3.94
N GLY A 89 11.51 2.39 -4.62
CA GLY A 89 12.34 1.54 -5.48
C GLY A 89 11.97 1.69 -6.95
N SER A 90 11.10 0.82 -7.47
CA SER A 90 10.73 0.79 -8.89
C SER A 90 10.17 2.12 -9.40
N ASN A 91 9.37 2.82 -8.59
CA ASN A 91 8.78 4.10 -8.96
C ASN A 91 9.84 5.20 -9.18
N LEU A 92 10.98 5.11 -8.48
CA LEU A 92 12.10 6.07 -8.52
C LEU A 92 13.31 5.58 -9.34
N LEU A 93 13.29 4.32 -9.80
CA LEU A 93 14.43 3.62 -10.40
C LEU A 93 15.61 3.44 -9.43
N ILE A 94 15.30 3.22 -8.14
CA ILE A 94 16.26 2.80 -7.12
C ILE A 94 16.15 1.29 -6.97
N ASP A 95 17.26 0.57 -7.18
CA ASP A 95 17.33 -0.90 -7.23
C ASP A 95 18.13 -1.52 -6.06
N ASN A 96 18.55 -0.70 -5.10
CA ASN A 96 19.31 -1.14 -3.94
C ASN A 96 18.42 -1.19 -2.68
N LEU A 97 18.23 -2.38 -2.11
CA LEU A 97 17.43 -2.59 -0.91
C LEU A 97 17.97 -1.86 0.34
N ASP A 98 19.29 -1.64 0.45
CA ASP A 98 19.86 -0.83 1.53
C ASP A 98 19.46 0.64 1.43
N HIS A 99 19.41 1.16 0.20
CA HIS A 99 18.92 2.52 -0.01
C HIS A 99 17.43 2.62 0.30
N ILE A 100 16.62 1.69 -0.19
CA ILE A 100 15.17 1.68 0.05
C ILE A 100 14.88 1.51 1.56
N ALA A 101 15.60 0.63 2.25
CA ALA A 101 15.47 0.45 3.69
C ALA A 101 15.90 1.69 4.49
N ARG A 102 16.91 2.43 4.02
CA ARG A 102 17.29 3.70 4.63
C ARG A 102 16.23 4.78 4.40
N ILE A 103 15.57 4.82 3.22
CA ILE A 103 14.43 5.71 2.97
C ILE A 103 13.28 5.38 3.94
N ASP A 104 12.93 4.09 4.05
CA ASP A 104 11.91 3.57 4.98
C ASP A 104 12.18 4.03 6.42
N HIS A 105 13.39 3.80 6.93
CA HIS A 105 13.81 4.23 8.26
C HIS A 105 13.68 5.75 8.47
N LEU A 106 14.12 6.55 7.49
CA LEU A 106 14.07 8.01 7.59
C LEU A 106 12.62 8.52 7.57
N CYS A 107 11.75 7.92 6.75
CA CYS A 107 10.32 8.23 6.74
C CYS A 107 9.65 7.88 8.07
N ASP A 108 9.93 6.70 8.63
CA ASP A 108 9.44 6.26 9.94
C ASP A 108 9.87 7.21 11.06
N ASP A 109 11.16 7.59 11.10
CA ASP A 109 11.71 8.44 12.16
C ASP A 109 11.27 9.91 12.03
N VAL A 110 10.95 10.39 10.81
CA VAL A 110 10.32 11.71 10.61
C VAL A 110 8.80 11.67 10.84
N GLY A 111 8.15 10.52 10.62
CA GLY A 111 6.70 10.35 10.70
C GLY A 111 5.95 10.77 9.43
N ILE A 112 6.47 10.40 8.25
CA ILE A 112 5.80 10.63 6.96
C ILE A 112 5.52 9.30 6.24
N ASP A 113 4.44 9.27 5.45
CA ASP A 113 4.06 8.08 4.68
C ASP A 113 5.04 7.80 3.53
N THR A 114 5.57 6.58 3.46
CA THR A 114 6.51 6.16 2.42
C THR A 114 5.89 6.12 1.04
N ILE A 115 4.57 5.87 0.94
CA ILE A 115 3.82 5.89 -0.32
C ILE A 115 3.73 7.32 -0.83
N GLU A 116 3.08 8.22 -0.08
CA GLU A 116 2.89 9.61 -0.47
C GLU A 116 4.21 10.31 -0.77
N PHE A 117 5.24 10.09 0.06
CA PHE A 117 6.56 10.64 -0.18
C PHE A 117 7.23 10.05 -1.43
N GLY A 118 7.19 8.73 -1.63
CA GLY A 118 7.76 8.09 -2.82
C GLY A 118 7.06 8.51 -4.12
N VAL A 119 5.74 8.72 -4.08
CA VAL A 119 4.98 9.26 -5.22
C VAL A 119 5.35 10.73 -5.48
N THR A 120 5.52 11.52 -4.42
CA THR A 120 6.03 12.91 -4.50
C THR A 120 7.40 12.97 -5.15
N MET A 121 8.33 12.11 -4.74
CA MET A 121 9.65 12.01 -5.35
C MET A 121 9.59 11.54 -6.81
N GLY A 122 8.67 10.63 -7.14
CA GLY A 122 8.42 10.22 -8.52
C GLY A 122 8.01 11.40 -9.40
N VAL A 123 7.14 12.28 -8.91
CA VAL A 123 6.77 13.53 -9.61
C VAL A 123 7.96 14.48 -9.73
N ALA A 124 8.77 14.65 -8.68
CA ALA A 124 9.98 15.49 -8.73
C ALA A 124 10.96 15.00 -9.81
N MET A 125 11.19 13.69 -9.90
CA MET A 125 12.08 13.10 -10.89
C MET A 125 11.52 13.20 -12.31
N ASP A 126 10.20 13.08 -12.45
CA ASP A 126 9.52 13.20 -13.74
C ASP A 126 9.46 14.64 -14.26
N ALA A 127 9.44 15.63 -13.35
CA ALA A 127 9.58 17.04 -13.66
C ALA A 127 11.03 17.48 -13.93
N GLY A 128 12.02 16.63 -13.62
CA GLY A 128 13.44 16.91 -13.81
C GLY A 128 14.12 17.67 -12.66
N GLU A 129 13.44 17.84 -11.53
CA GLU A 129 13.99 18.49 -10.31
C GLU A 129 14.98 17.58 -9.56
N VAL A 130 14.84 16.27 -9.73
CA VAL A 130 15.69 15.24 -9.11
C VAL A 130 16.07 14.22 -10.19
N PRO A 131 17.34 13.79 -10.29
CA PRO A 131 17.70 12.73 -11.23
C PRO A 131 17.05 11.40 -10.85
N TRP A 132 16.62 10.62 -11.86
CA TRP A 132 16.14 9.26 -11.64
C TRP A 132 17.20 8.39 -10.95
N GLY A 133 16.80 7.63 -9.93
CA GLY A 133 17.69 6.72 -9.19
C GLY A 133 18.61 7.40 -8.16
N ASP A 134 18.51 8.72 -7.96
CA ASP A 134 19.36 9.45 -7.01
C ASP A 134 18.87 9.31 -5.56
N ALA A 135 19.28 8.20 -4.92
CA ALA A 135 18.92 7.89 -3.53
C ALA A 135 19.50 8.90 -2.52
N GLU A 136 20.70 9.42 -2.75
CA GLU A 136 21.33 10.39 -1.85
C GLU A 136 20.51 11.68 -1.80
N ARG A 137 20.04 12.15 -2.95
CA ARG A 137 19.14 13.31 -3.01
C ARG A 137 17.82 13.06 -2.27
N VAL A 138 17.29 11.83 -2.30
CA VAL A 138 16.12 11.44 -1.51
C VAL A 138 16.41 11.56 -0.01
N PHE A 139 17.55 11.05 0.47
CA PHE A 139 17.94 11.15 1.88
C PHE A 139 18.05 12.61 2.35
N GLU A 140 18.70 13.45 1.53
CA GLU A 140 18.84 14.88 1.80
C GLU A 140 17.47 15.56 1.97
N LEU A 141 16.53 15.27 1.07
CA LEU A 141 15.19 15.88 1.10
C LEU A 141 14.37 15.45 2.32
N ILE A 142 14.47 14.18 2.75
CA ILE A 142 13.86 13.76 4.03
C ILE A 142 14.52 14.49 5.21
N GLY A 143 15.84 14.68 5.16
CA GLY A 143 16.57 15.48 6.13
C GLY A 143 16.09 16.94 6.19
N GLU A 144 15.75 17.54 5.06
CA GLU A 144 15.17 18.88 4.98
C GLU A 144 13.74 18.94 5.54
N ILE A 145 12.93 17.90 5.30
CA ILE A 145 11.60 17.76 5.93
C ILE A 145 11.76 17.75 7.46
N ARG A 146 12.69 16.94 8.00
CA ARG A 146 12.99 16.88 9.44
C ARG A 146 13.35 18.23 10.03
N LYS A 147 14.13 19.04 9.31
CA LYS A 147 14.54 20.38 9.74
C LYS A 147 13.40 21.40 9.65
N GLY A 148 12.32 21.09 8.94
CA GLY A 148 11.25 22.04 8.64
C GLY A 148 11.72 23.20 7.76
N SER A 149 12.73 22.98 6.91
CA SER A 149 13.23 24.02 6.00
C SER A 149 12.21 24.35 4.93
N GLU A 150 12.40 25.46 4.20
CA GLU A 150 11.45 25.85 3.14
C GLU A 150 11.36 24.81 2.02
N ILE A 151 12.48 24.18 1.63
CA ILE A 151 12.45 23.07 0.68
C ILE A 151 11.83 21.82 1.30
N GLY A 152 12.09 21.54 2.58
CA GLY A 152 11.42 20.48 3.33
C GLY A 152 9.91 20.62 3.33
N LYS A 153 9.38 21.84 3.53
CA LYS A 153 7.94 22.11 3.43
C LYS A 153 7.39 21.87 2.02
N ILE A 154 8.16 22.18 0.97
CA ILE A 154 7.71 21.93 -0.41
C ILE A 154 7.57 20.42 -0.67
N PHE A 155 8.55 19.62 -0.27
CA PHE A 155 8.56 18.17 -0.52
C PHE A 155 7.72 17.37 0.50
N GLY A 156 7.52 17.89 1.71
CA GLY A 156 6.79 17.22 2.79
C GLY A 156 5.28 17.42 2.76
N ASN A 157 4.74 18.30 1.92
CA ASN A 157 3.30 18.59 1.83
C ASN A 157 2.53 17.71 0.81
N GLY A 158 3.16 16.64 0.32
CA GLY A 158 2.53 15.65 -0.56
C GLY A 158 2.56 15.98 -2.06
N VAL A 159 2.13 15.01 -2.87
CA VAL A 159 2.39 14.95 -4.30
C VAL A 159 1.66 16.07 -5.06
N CYS A 160 0.43 16.38 -4.65
CA CYS A 160 -0.35 17.45 -5.27
C CYS A 160 0.24 18.82 -4.97
N HIS A 161 0.71 19.05 -3.74
CA HIS A 161 1.36 20.30 -3.37
C HIS A 161 2.63 20.53 -4.19
N LEU A 162 3.48 19.50 -4.30
CA LEU A 162 4.69 19.59 -5.12
C LEU A 162 4.33 19.85 -6.59
N GLY A 163 3.39 19.11 -7.15
CA GLY A 163 2.96 19.28 -8.54
C GLY A 163 2.44 20.69 -8.83
N GLU A 164 1.68 21.30 -7.91
CA GLU A 164 1.25 22.71 -7.99
C GLU A 164 2.45 23.67 -7.97
N LYS A 165 3.44 23.46 -7.08
CA LYS A 165 4.66 24.30 -6.99
C LYS A 165 5.52 24.22 -8.25
N LEU A 166 5.61 23.05 -8.86
CA LEU A 166 6.38 22.82 -10.08
C LEU A 166 5.60 23.14 -11.36
N ASN A 167 4.30 23.48 -11.26
CA ASN A 167 3.39 23.57 -12.40
C ASN A 167 3.40 22.28 -13.26
N TYR A 168 3.55 21.12 -12.61
CA TYR A 168 3.62 19.81 -13.24
C TYR A 168 2.25 19.14 -13.22
N LYS A 169 1.75 18.72 -14.38
CA LYS A 169 0.37 18.22 -14.52
C LYS A 169 0.21 16.72 -14.35
N ARG A 170 1.27 15.93 -14.51
CA ARG A 170 1.19 14.47 -14.53
C ARG A 170 1.39 13.88 -13.13
N ILE A 171 0.39 14.04 -12.30
CA ILE A 171 0.41 13.64 -10.89
C ILE A 171 -0.48 12.40 -10.71
N PRO A 172 0.04 11.23 -10.31
CA PRO A 172 -0.76 10.03 -10.08
C PRO A 172 -1.41 10.08 -8.69
N HIS A 173 -2.62 10.64 -8.61
CA HIS A 173 -3.35 10.78 -7.36
C HIS A 173 -4.87 10.58 -7.54
N VAL A 174 -5.57 10.26 -6.46
CA VAL A 174 -7.04 10.36 -6.34
C VAL A 174 -7.36 11.05 -5.03
N LYS A 175 -8.33 11.97 -5.02
CA LYS A 175 -8.70 12.78 -3.84
C LYS A 175 -7.48 13.43 -3.15
N ARG A 176 -6.55 13.91 -3.99
CA ARG A 176 -5.25 14.50 -3.62
C ARG A 176 -4.23 13.59 -2.90
N GLN A 177 -4.50 12.29 -2.79
CA GLN A 177 -3.59 11.28 -2.23
C GLN A 177 -2.91 10.49 -3.36
N GLY A 178 -1.61 10.25 -3.25
CA GLY A 178 -0.80 9.48 -4.20
C GLY A 178 -1.27 8.03 -4.33
N ILE A 179 -1.24 7.52 -5.55
CA ILE A 179 -1.69 6.15 -5.85
C ILE A 179 -0.68 5.13 -5.29
N SER A 180 -1.21 4.08 -4.64
CA SER A 180 -0.43 2.95 -4.10
C SER A 180 0.09 1.99 -5.18
N GLY A 181 0.82 0.95 -4.77
CA GLY A 181 1.67 0.10 -5.62
C GLY A 181 0.98 -0.80 -6.66
N TYR A 182 -0.21 -0.47 -7.13
CA TYR A 182 -0.94 -1.29 -8.11
C TYR A 182 -1.37 -0.42 -9.29
N ASP A 183 -0.81 -0.65 -10.47
CA ASP A 183 -1.15 0.14 -11.65
C ASP A 183 -2.65 -0.02 -12.01
N PRO A 184 -3.47 1.05 -11.93
CA PRO A 184 -4.91 0.96 -12.18
C PRO A 184 -5.23 0.65 -13.65
N ARG A 185 -4.26 0.83 -14.58
CA ARG A 185 -4.43 0.42 -15.98
C ARG A 185 -4.45 -1.10 -16.11
N VAL A 186 -3.87 -1.82 -15.15
CA VAL A 186 -3.79 -3.27 -15.09
C VAL A 186 -4.82 -3.82 -14.13
N PHE A 187 -4.83 -3.42 -12.87
CA PHE A 187 -5.73 -3.96 -11.86
C PHE A 187 -7.09 -3.23 -11.88
N LYS A 188 -8.03 -3.74 -12.67
CA LYS A 188 -9.28 -3.03 -12.98
C LYS A 188 -10.17 -2.80 -11.76
N ALA A 189 -10.31 -3.79 -10.88
CA ALA A 189 -11.06 -3.59 -9.63
C ALA A 189 -10.35 -2.62 -8.67
N MET A 190 -9.01 -2.58 -8.66
CA MET A 190 -8.28 -1.60 -7.88
C MET A 190 -8.56 -0.17 -8.37
N SER A 191 -8.68 0.02 -9.68
CA SER A 191 -9.05 1.32 -10.24
C SER A 191 -10.42 1.81 -9.76
N VAL A 192 -11.39 0.89 -9.61
CA VAL A 192 -12.69 1.19 -8.99
C VAL A 192 -12.50 1.56 -7.52
N THR A 193 -11.74 0.77 -6.77
CA THR A 193 -11.44 1.04 -5.35
C THR A 193 -10.86 2.43 -5.16
N TYR A 194 -9.80 2.78 -5.90
CA TYR A 194 -9.16 4.10 -5.81
C TYR A 194 -10.12 5.25 -6.11
N ALA A 195 -10.99 5.09 -7.12
CA ALA A 195 -11.97 6.12 -7.46
C ALA A 195 -13.03 6.28 -6.36
N THR A 196 -13.59 5.18 -5.86
CA THR A 196 -14.82 5.21 -5.06
C THR A 196 -14.61 5.22 -3.55
N THR A 197 -13.46 4.78 -3.05
CA THR A 197 -13.24 4.69 -1.60
C THR A 197 -13.27 6.07 -0.95
N PRO A 198 -13.89 6.23 0.23
CA PRO A 198 -13.89 7.51 0.92
C PRO A 198 -12.50 7.92 1.45
N MET A 199 -11.54 7.00 1.53
CA MET A 199 -10.21 7.24 2.11
C MET A 199 -9.24 7.97 1.16
N GLY A 200 -9.43 7.88 -0.17
CA GLY A 200 -8.48 8.36 -1.18
C GLY A 200 -7.82 7.22 -1.97
N ALA A 201 -6.62 7.38 -2.52
CA ALA A 201 -6.00 6.37 -3.40
C ALA A 201 -5.39 5.14 -2.66
N ASP A 202 -6.13 4.61 -1.69
CA ASP A 202 -5.70 3.55 -0.77
C ASP A 202 -6.18 2.16 -1.22
N HIS A 203 -5.22 1.26 -1.48
CA HIS A 203 -5.49 -0.10 -1.93
C HIS A 203 -6.05 -1.00 -0.83
N THR A 204 -5.74 -0.72 0.44
CA THR A 204 -6.15 -1.56 1.57
C THR A 204 -7.67 -1.53 1.75
N SER A 205 -8.29 -0.39 1.42
CA SER A 205 -9.74 -0.18 1.47
C SER A 205 -10.53 -1.18 0.63
N GLY A 206 -9.94 -1.79 -0.41
CA GLY A 206 -10.61 -2.77 -1.26
C GLY A 206 -9.62 -3.53 -2.14
N ALA A 207 -8.71 -4.27 -1.49
CA ALA A 207 -7.49 -4.82 -2.10
C ALA A 207 -7.74 -5.95 -3.13
N ALA A 208 -8.15 -5.60 -4.34
CA ALA A 208 -8.35 -6.54 -5.45
C ALA A 208 -7.02 -6.92 -6.14
N ILE A 209 -6.20 -7.67 -5.41
CA ILE A 209 -4.83 -8.07 -5.81
C ILE A 209 -4.75 -9.58 -6.12
N PRO A 210 -3.66 -10.06 -6.77
CA PRO A 210 -3.46 -11.48 -7.02
C PRO A 210 -3.64 -12.35 -5.77
N GLY A 211 -4.46 -13.40 -5.89
CA GLY A 211 -4.81 -14.29 -4.78
C GLY A 211 -5.91 -13.77 -3.85
N ARG A 212 -6.53 -12.61 -4.14
CA ARG A 212 -7.71 -12.12 -3.42
C ARG A 212 -8.99 -12.33 -4.23
N VAL A 213 -10.00 -12.90 -3.60
CA VAL A 213 -11.37 -12.97 -4.11
C VAL A 213 -12.34 -12.51 -3.03
N ALA A 214 -13.42 -11.83 -3.41
CA ALA A 214 -14.46 -11.40 -2.47
C ALA A 214 -15.38 -12.55 -2.04
N SER A 215 -15.56 -13.56 -2.88
CA SER A 215 -16.34 -14.76 -2.55
C SER A 215 -15.83 -15.93 -3.37
N GLN A 216 -15.84 -17.13 -2.79
CA GLN A 216 -15.41 -18.35 -3.48
C GLN A 216 -16.44 -18.88 -4.49
N THR A 217 -17.68 -18.40 -4.43
CA THR A 217 -18.79 -18.90 -5.25
C THR A 217 -19.14 -18.01 -6.43
N LYS A 218 -18.49 -16.84 -6.56
CA LYS A 218 -18.76 -15.86 -7.62
C LYS A 218 -17.56 -15.74 -8.58
N ASP A 219 -17.85 -15.68 -9.87
CA ASP A 219 -16.86 -15.39 -10.90
C ASP A 219 -16.71 -13.88 -11.11
N TYR A 220 -15.56 -13.35 -10.72
CA TYR A 220 -15.20 -11.94 -10.91
C TYR A 220 -14.33 -11.69 -12.15
N GLY A 221 -14.06 -12.71 -12.98
CA GLY A 221 -13.14 -12.64 -14.11
C GLY A 221 -11.68 -12.35 -13.72
N GLU A 222 -10.79 -12.31 -14.72
CA GLU A 222 -9.36 -12.03 -14.53
C GLU A 222 -9.12 -10.61 -14.02
N LEU A 223 -8.11 -10.38 -13.17
CA LEU A 223 -7.84 -9.07 -12.55
C LEU A 223 -7.60 -7.93 -13.56
N THR A 224 -7.17 -8.30 -14.77
CA THR A 224 -6.83 -7.40 -15.88
C THR A 224 -8.02 -7.05 -16.78
N GLU A 225 -9.16 -7.70 -16.58
CA GLU A 225 -10.37 -7.52 -17.38
C GLU A 225 -11.44 -6.70 -16.63
N ASN A 226 -12.39 -6.13 -17.36
CA ASN A 226 -13.45 -5.29 -16.76
C ASN A 226 -14.59 -6.11 -16.12
N LYS A 227 -14.75 -7.39 -16.51
CA LYS A 227 -15.84 -8.25 -16.05
C LYS A 227 -15.83 -8.33 -14.50
N GLY A 228 -16.97 -8.12 -13.86
CA GLY A 228 -17.16 -8.33 -12.41
C GLY A 228 -16.40 -7.38 -11.47
N LYS A 229 -15.72 -6.35 -11.97
CA LYS A 229 -14.82 -5.52 -11.15
C LYS A 229 -15.49 -4.52 -10.23
N ILE A 230 -16.68 -4.05 -10.60
CA ILE A 230 -17.53 -3.23 -9.73
C ILE A 230 -17.93 -4.05 -8.50
N ASP A 231 -18.45 -5.26 -8.71
CA ASP A 231 -18.87 -6.15 -7.62
C ASP A 231 -17.68 -6.56 -6.75
N LEU A 232 -16.54 -6.93 -7.36
CA LEU A 232 -15.33 -7.29 -6.62
C LEU A 232 -14.86 -6.16 -5.70
N SER A 233 -14.77 -4.93 -6.24
CA SER A 233 -14.35 -3.76 -5.45
C SER A 233 -15.37 -3.42 -4.36
N TYR A 234 -16.66 -3.38 -4.70
CA TYR A 234 -17.73 -3.07 -3.76
C TYR A 234 -17.78 -4.04 -2.58
N GLU A 235 -17.70 -5.34 -2.84
CA GLU A 235 -17.70 -6.35 -1.79
C GLU A 235 -16.46 -6.27 -0.91
N LEU A 236 -15.27 -6.15 -1.52
CA LEU A 236 -14.03 -6.01 -0.75
C LEU A 236 -14.05 -4.76 0.14
N GLN A 237 -14.57 -3.62 -0.35
CA GLN A 237 -14.72 -2.40 0.45
C GLN A 237 -15.58 -2.63 1.69
N ILE A 238 -16.73 -3.29 1.53
CA ILE A 238 -17.61 -3.60 2.68
C ILE A 238 -16.93 -4.53 3.67
N TYR A 239 -16.28 -5.60 3.18
CA TYR A 239 -15.64 -6.57 4.05
C TYR A 239 -14.45 -5.96 4.79
N THR A 240 -13.65 -5.13 4.13
CA THR A 240 -12.54 -4.39 4.76
C THR A 240 -13.07 -3.45 5.84
N ALA A 241 -14.10 -2.64 5.56
CA ALA A 241 -14.66 -1.70 6.54
C ALA A 241 -15.13 -2.41 7.83
N VAL A 242 -15.70 -3.62 7.71
CA VAL A 242 -16.06 -4.45 8.86
C VAL A 242 -14.81 -4.87 9.65
N LEU A 243 -13.77 -5.35 8.97
CA LEU A 243 -12.55 -5.82 9.63
C LEU A 243 -11.79 -4.70 10.32
N ASP A 244 -11.66 -3.54 9.67
CA ASP A 244 -10.99 -2.37 10.23
C ASP A 244 -11.72 -1.89 11.49
N SER A 245 -13.06 -1.88 11.46
CA SER A 245 -13.89 -1.53 12.62
C SER A 245 -13.72 -2.48 13.81
N MET A 246 -13.25 -3.71 13.57
CA MET A 246 -12.96 -4.69 14.62
C MET A 246 -11.50 -4.67 15.07
N GLY A 247 -10.64 -3.83 14.47
CA GLY A 247 -9.19 -3.87 14.69
C GLY A 247 -8.53 -5.15 14.16
N CYS A 248 -9.15 -5.81 13.18
CA CYS A 248 -8.63 -7.02 12.57
C CYS A 248 -7.66 -6.69 11.43
N CYS A 249 -6.53 -7.40 11.36
CA CYS A 249 -5.60 -7.24 10.24
C CYS A 249 -6.24 -7.70 8.92
N TYR A 250 -6.17 -6.89 7.85
CA TYR A 250 -6.72 -7.27 6.55
C TYR A 250 -6.06 -8.52 5.92
N PHE A 251 -4.90 -8.96 6.40
CA PHE A 251 -4.30 -10.23 5.95
C PHE A 251 -5.05 -11.48 6.40
N ILE A 252 -6.04 -11.37 7.30
CA ILE A 252 -6.95 -12.49 7.57
C ILE A 252 -7.83 -12.82 6.36
N GLY A 253 -7.94 -11.91 5.38
CA GLY A 253 -8.62 -12.17 4.12
C GLY A 253 -10.09 -11.75 4.07
N PRO A 254 -10.44 -10.44 3.99
CA PRO A 254 -11.80 -9.99 3.72
C PRO A 254 -12.41 -10.73 2.53
N SER A 255 -13.49 -11.45 2.83
CA SER A 255 -14.27 -12.28 1.91
C SER A 255 -15.63 -12.58 2.54
N TRP A 256 -16.58 -13.01 1.73
CA TRP A 256 -17.89 -13.48 2.15
C TRP A 256 -17.79 -14.55 3.25
N GLU A 257 -16.84 -15.47 3.11
CA GLU A 257 -16.59 -16.57 4.05
C GLU A 257 -16.01 -16.05 5.37
N THR A 258 -15.08 -15.08 5.31
CA THR A 258 -14.52 -14.44 6.51
C THR A 258 -15.59 -13.68 7.29
N MET A 259 -16.57 -13.07 6.62
CA MET A 259 -17.66 -12.36 7.31
C MET A 259 -18.54 -13.30 8.15
N GLU A 260 -18.65 -14.58 7.78
CA GLU A 260 -19.32 -15.60 8.62
C GLU A 260 -18.56 -15.83 9.93
N ILE A 261 -17.23 -16.00 9.84
CA ILE A 261 -16.35 -16.19 11.00
C ILE A 261 -16.43 -14.98 11.94
N ILE A 262 -16.38 -13.79 11.36
CA ILE A 262 -16.50 -12.52 12.08
C ILE A 262 -17.84 -12.40 12.81
N THR A 263 -18.94 -12.80 12.16
CA THR A 263 -20.27 -12.81 12.78
C THR A 263 -20.29 -13.72 14.01
N GLY A 264 -19.73 -14.93 13.89
CA GLY A 264 -19.60 -15.86 15.01
C GLY A 264 -18.77 -15.28 16.17
N ALA A 265 -17.67 -14.61 15.86
CA ALA A 265 -16.81 -13.96 16.86
C ALA A 265 -17.54 -12.83 17.61
N LEU A 266 -18.28 -11.97 16.90
CA LEU A 266 -19.08 -10.90 17.50
C LEU A 266 -20.17 -11.45 18.42
N ASN A 267 -20.89 -12.48 17.96
CA ASN A 267 -21.93 -13.14 18.74
C ASN A 267 -21.36 -13.75 20.03
N ALA A 268 -20.22 -14.44 19.93
CA ALA A 268 -19.55 -15.04 21.08
C ALA A 268 -19.02 -14.00 22.08
N MET A 269 -18.45 -12.89 21.58
CA MET A 269 -17.83 -11.87 22.42
C MET A 269 -18.87 -11.02 23.16
N TYR A 270 -19.98 -10.67 22.51
CA TYR A 270 -20.99 -9.76 23.07
C TYR A 270 -22.28 -10.44 23.52
N ASN A 271 -22.39 -11.77 23.39
CA ASN A 271 -23.60 -12.52 23.67
C ASN A 271 -24.82 -11.97 22.90
N ILE A 272 -24.64 -11.74 21.60
CA ILE A 272 -25.66 -11.25 20.66
C ILE A 272 -25.95 -12.32 19.58
N ASN A 273 -26.95 -12.07 18.74
CA ASN A 273 -27.40 -13.03 17.72
C ASN A 273 -27.53 -12.36 16.34
N LEU A 274 -26.43 -11.82 15.84
CA LEU A 274 -26.33 -11.26 14.49
C LEU A 274 -26.28 -12.38 13.44
N LYS A 275 -26.85 -12.10 12.27
CA LYS A 275 -26.57 -12.85 11.04
C LYS A 275 -25.48 -12.14 10.24
N ARG A 276 -24.82 -12.85 9.32
CA ARG A 276 -23.80 -12.26 8.43
C ARG A 276 -24.33 -11.04 7.70
N GLU A 277 -25.58 -11.09 7.23
CA GLU A 277 -26.21 -9.97 6.53
C GLU A 277 -26.35 -8.73 7.42
N ASP A 278 -26.46 -8.87 8.73
CA ASP A 278 -26.50 -7.75 9.67
C ASP A 278 -25.12 -7.11 9.81
N VAL A 279 -24.05 -7.92 9.87
CA VAL A 279 -22.66 -7.44 9.84
C VAL A 279 -22.36 -6.69 8.53
N LEU A 280 -22.83 -7.19 7.39
CA LEU A 280 -22.65 -6.52 6.10
C LEU A 280 -23.43 -5.19 6.02
N LYS A 281 -24.59 -5.08 6.67
CA LYS A 281 -25.31 -3.80 6.77
C LYS A 281 -24.50 -2.78 7.57
N ILE A 282 -23.81 -3.21 8.64
CA ILE A 282 -22.92 -2.34 9.42
C ILE A 282 -21.78 -1.83 8.53
N GLY A 283 -21.07 -2.71 7.82
CA GLY A 283 -20.01 -2.31 6.88
C GLY A 283 -20.48 -1.30 5.83
N LYS A 284 -21.65 -1.53 5.23
CA LYS A 284 -22.27 -0.57 4.29
C LYS A 284 -22.60 0.76 4.94
N GLN A 285 -23.06 0.76 6.20
CA GLN A 285 -23.40 2.00 6.90
C GLN A 285 -22.14 2.81 7.25
N ILE A 286 -21.04 2.15 7.60
CA ILE A 286 -19.74 2.79 7.84
C ILE A 286 -19.30 3.57 6.59
N ILE A 287 -19.24 2.89 5.44
CA ILE A 287 -18.84 3.53 4.17
C ILE A 287 -19.78 4.68 3.80
N LYS A 288 -21.10 4.53 4.01
CA LYS A 288 -22.05 5.63 3.79
C LYS A 288 -21.77 6.83 4.69
N ASN A 289 -21.49 6.61 5.97
CA ASN A 289 -21.16 7.69 6.90
C ASN A 289 -19.87 8.41 6.49
N GLU A 290 -18.86 7.69 6.02
CA GLU A 290 -17.60 8.24 5.53
C GLU A 290 -17.81 9.06 4.24
N ILE A 291 -18.63 8.58 3.30
CA ILE A 291 -19.02 9.32 2.10
C ILE A 291 -19.80 10.59 2.47
N GLU A 292 -20.78 10.49 3.36
CA GLU A 292 -21.56 11.64 3.84
C GLU A 292 -20.67 12.67 4.55
N PHE A 293 -19.63 12.22 5.27
CA PHE A 293 -18.64 13.10 5.85
C PHE A 293 -17.86 13.84 4.75
N ASN A 294 -17.34 13.11 3.76
CA ASN A 294 -16.62 13.69 2.62
C ASN A 294 -17.46 14.74 1.88
N ASP A 295 -18.72 14.44 1.60
CA ASP A 295 -19.65 15.38 0.95
C ASP A 295 -19.83 16.67 1.78
N LYS A 296 -19.95 16.54 3.10
CA LYS A 296 -20.08 17.70 4.02
C LYS A 296 -18.83 18.56 4.06
N VAL A 297 -17.64 18.00 3.86
CA VAL A 297 -16.37 18.74 3.85
C VAL A 297 -15.89 19.11 2.43
N GLY A 298 -16.70 18.85 1.40
CA GLY A 298 -16.43 19.26 0.02
C GLY A 298 -15.48 18.35 -0.77
N ILE A 299 -15.29 17.10 -0.33
CA ILE A 299 -14.57 16.08 -1.08
C ILE A 299 -15.60 15.30 -1.92
N SER A 300 -15.66 15.58 -3.22
CA SER A 300 -16.57 14.87 -4.13
C SER A 300 -16.12 13.42 -4.38
N GLN A 301 -17.09 12.52 -4.55
CA GLN A 301 -16.87 11.16 -5.07
C GLN A 301 -16.47 11.16 -6.54
#